data_AF-A0A0B5GSH7-F1
#
_entry.id   AF-A0A0B5GSH7-F1
#
_cell.length_a   1.000
_cell.length_b   1.000
_cell.length_c   1.000
_cell.angle_alpha   90.00
_cell.angle_beta   90.00
_cell.angle_gamma   90.00
#
_symmetry.space_group_name_H-M   'P 1'
#
loop_
_entity.id
_entity.type
_entity.pdbx_description
1 polymer ?
#
loop_
_entity_poly.entity_id
_entity_poly.type
_entity_poly.pdbx_seq_one_letter_code
_entity_poly.pdbx_strand_id
1 'polypeptide(L)'
;MTTYHELTGFQRDLLEAIAAVEDDPYGLALKAYLDERYAEPINHSRLYQNLNRLVEQDLINRDELDARTNVYTLTDAGQKALQNHATTLADLCELSRLVADGGEE
;
A
#
# COMPACT_ATOMS: atom_id res chain seq x y z
N MET A 1 -17.99 -1.62 -1.12
CA MET A 1 -16.78 -0.78 -1.30
C MET A 1 -16.09 -0.77 0.05
N THR A 2 -14.97 -1.49 0.18
CA THR A 2 -14.24 -1.58 1.45
C THR A 2 -13.66 -0.21 1.77
N THR A 3 -13.97 0.32 2.94
CA THR A 3 -13.40 1.57 3.43
C THR A 3 -11.99 1.33 3.95
N TYR A 4 -11.08 2.30 3.82
CA TYR A 4 -9.68 2.18 4.26
C TYR A 4 -9.56 1.78 5.75
N HIS A 5 -10.55 2.16 6.56
CA HIS A 5 -10.60 1.83 7.99
C HIS A 5 -10.97 0.38 8.31
N GLU A 6 -11.56 -0.36 7.36
CA GLU A 6 -11.83 -1.80 7.49
C GLU A 6 -10.58 -2.66 7.27
N LEU A 7 -9.53 -2.09 6.66
CA LEU A 7 -8.23 -2.75 6.53
C LEU A 7 -7.52 -2.78 7.87
N THR A 8 -6.86 -3.90 8.17
CA THR A 8 -5.93 -3.97 9.29
C THR A 8 -4.72 -3.05 9.05
N GLY A 9 -4.02 -2.64 10.11
CA GLY A 9 -2.80 -1.82 9.97
C GLY A 9 -1.80 -2.46 9.00
N PHE A 10 -1.58 -3.76 9.10
CA PHE A 10 -0.66 -4.47 8.20
C PHE A 10 -1.11 -4.50 6.73
N GLN A 11 -2.42 -4.52 6.47
CA GLN A 11 -2.94 -4.42 5.10
C GLN A 11 -2.74 -3.02 4.53
N ARG A 12 -2.87 -1.98 5.35
CA ARG A 12 -2.59 -0.59 4.95
C ARG A 12 -1.11 -0.40 4.62
N ASP A 13 -0.24 -0.87 5.50
CA ASP A 13 1.22 -0.84 5.28
C ASP A 13 1.61 -1.62 4.01
N LEU A 14 0.90 -2.70 3.70
CA LEU A 14 1.11 -3.45 2.45
C LEU A 14 0.72 -2.65 1.20
N LEU A 15 -0.40 -1.92 1.24
CA LEU A 15 -0.77 -1.03 0.14
C LEU A 15 0.30 0.06 -0.05
N GLU A 16 0.80 0.64 1.04
CA GLU A 16 1.90 1.61 1.01
C GLU A 16 3.19 1.01 0.45
N ALA A 17 3.55 -0.21 0.86
CA ALA A 17 4.71 -0.91 0.34
C ALA A 17 4.61 -1.16 -1.17
N ILE A 18 3.44 -1.60 -1.65
CA ILE A 18 3.20 -1.79 -3.08
C ILE A 18 3.27 -0.46 -3.84
N ALA A 19 2.79 0.64 -3.24
CA ALA A 19 2.91 1.96 -3.84
C ALA A 19 4.36 2.47 -3.90
N ALA A 20 5.19 2.10 -2.93
CA ALA A 20 6.55 2.59 -2.78
C ALA A 20 7.61 1.78 -3.56
N VAL A 21 7.34 0.51 -3.85
CA VAL A 21 8.25 -0.37 -4.60
C VAL A 21 7.88 -0.31 -6.09
N GLU A 22 8.58 0.53 -6.84
CA GLU A 22 8.29 0.79 -8.26
C GLU A 22 8.81 -0.30 -9.22
N ASP A 23 10.02 -0.82 -8.98
CA ASP A 23 10.65 -1.85 -9.82
C ASP A 23 10.28 -3.26 -9.33
N ASP A 24 9.25 -3.85 -9.93
CA ASP A 24 8.78 -5.21 -9.68
C ASP A 24 8.48 -5.50 -8.19
N PRO A 25 7.30 -5.09 -7.68
CA PRO A 25 6.85 -5.36 -6.31
C PRO A 25 6.51 -6.85 -6.08
N TYR A 26 7.51 -7.73 -6.22
CA TYR A 26 7.38 -9.13 -5.85
C TYR A 26 7.43 -9.31 -4.34
N GLY A 27 6.86 -10.41 -3.86
CA GLY A 27 6.68 -10.66 -2.42
C GLY A 27 7.97 -10.51 -1.60
N LEU A 28 9.15 -10.82 -2.16
CA LEU A 28 10.43 -10.62 -1.48
C LEU A 28 10.81 -9.13 -1.33
N ALA A 29 10.60 -8.30 -2.35
CA ALA A 29 10.86 -6.86 -2.29
C ALA A 29 9.91 -6.18 -1.29
N LEU A 30 8.63 -6.53 -1.34
CA LEU A 30 7.63 -6.04 -0.37
C LEU A 30 7.99 -6.46 1.06
N LYS A 31 8.45 -7.69 1.24
CA LYS A 31 8.91 -8.17 2.55
C LYS A 31 10.11 -7.37 3.04
N ALA A 32 11.12 -7.14 2.20
CA ALA A 32 12.31 -6.38 2.57
C ALA A 32 11.95 -4.95 2.97
N TYR A 33 11.12 -4.27 2.18
CA TYR A 33 10.62 -2.93 2.46
C TYR A 33 9.91 -2.84 3.83
N LEU A 34 9.08 -3.83 4.16
CA LEU A 34 8.36 -3.86 5.42
C LEU A 34 9.23 -4.32 6.60
N ASP A 35 10.17 -5.25 6.40
CA ASP A 35 11.11 -5.70 7.43
C ASP A 35 11.98 -4.54 7.97
N GLU A 36 12.30 -3.55 7.14
CA GLU A 36 13.01 -2.33 7.57
C GLU A 36 12.19 -1.43 8.50
N ARG A 37 10.85 -1.55 8.45
CA ARG A 37 9.89 -0.70 9.19
C ARG A 37 9.33 -1.38 10.43
N TYR A 38 9.40 -2.71 10.48
CA TYR A 38 8.93 -3.51 11.60
C TYR A 38 10.10 -3.89 12.52
N ALA A 39 9.85 -3.89 13.83
CA ALA A 39 10.87 -4.26 14.82
C ALA A 39 11.29 -5.74 14.73
N GLU A 40 10.40 -6.60 14.23
CA GLU A 40 10.65 -8.02 14.03
C GLU A 40 10.43 -8.40 12.56
N PRO A 41 11.21 -9.37 12.04
CA PRO A 41 11.02 -9.86 10.68
C PRO A 41 9.61 -10.37 10.45
N ILE A 42 9.01 -9.94 9.35
CA ILE A 42 7.65 -10.33 8.99
C ILE A 42 7.62 -11.80 8.61
N ASN A 43 6.65 -12.51 9.18
CA ASN A 43 6.39 -13.90 8.83
C ASN A 43 5.89 -14.00 7.38
N HIS A 44 6.50 -14.89 6.60
CA HIS A 44 6.13 -15.13 5.20
C HIS A 44 4.65 -15.48 5.03
N SER A 45 4.11 -16.38 5.86
CA SER A 45 2.69 -16.74 5.82
C SER A 45 1.77 -15.54 6.08
N ARG A 46 2.15 -14.66 7.03
CA ARG A 46 1.40 -13.42 7.30
C ARG A 46 1.39 -12.50 6.09
N LEU A 47 2.52 -12.33 5.40
CA LEU A 47 2.63 -11.53 4.19
C LEU A 47 1.66 -12.02 3.10
N TYR A 48 1.80 -13.29 2.70
CA TYR A 48 1.03 -13.85 1.59
C TYR A 48 -0.46 -14.01 1.90
N GLN A 49 -0.83 -14.31 3.15
CA GLN A 49 -2.24 -14.30 3.55
C GLN A 49 -2.89 -12.92 3.39
N ASN A 50 -2.16 -11.84 3.70
CA ASN A 50 -2.69 -10.50 3.54
C ASN A 50 -2.68 -10.04 2.08
N LEU A 51 -1.67 -10.40 1.29
CA LEU A 51 -1.69 -10.19 -0.16
C LEU A 51 -2.90 -10.88 -0.81
N ASN A 52 -3.17 -12.14 -0.47
CA ASN A 52 -4.35 -12.84 -0.99
C ASN A 52 -5.66 -12.15 -0.59
N ARG A 53 -5.79 -11.70 0.67
CA ARG A 53 -6.97 -10.95 1.11
C ARG A 53 -7.13 -9.64 0.34
N LEU A 54 -6.05 -8.91 0.06
CA LEU A 54 -6.11 -7.66 -0.69
C LEU A 54 -6.51 -7.89 -2.15
N VAL A 55 -6.09 -9.02 -2.75
CA VAL A 55 -6.56 -9.47 -4.07
C VAL A 55 -8.06 -9.80 -4.03
N GLU A 56 -8.51 -10.57 -3.02
CA GLU A 56 -9.95 -10.89 -2.83
C GLU A 56 -10.81 -9.63 -2.61
N GLN A 57 -10.22 -8.57 -2.06
CA GLN A 57 -10.87 -7.27 -1.85
C GLN A 57 -10.78 -6.34 -3.06
N ASP A 58 -10.17 -6.77 -4.18
CA ASP A 58 -9.98 -5.99 -5.41
C ASP A 58 -9.17 -4.70 -5.21
N LEU A 59 -8.28 -4.68 -4.19
CA LEU A 59 -7.41 -3.54 -3.90
C LEU A 59 -6.04 -3.65 -4.56
N ILE A 60 -5.62 -4.87 -4.88
CA ILE A 60 -4.37 -5.14 -5.59
C ILE A 60 -4.61 -6.22 -6.66
N ASN A 61 -3.88 -6.10 -7.77
CA ASN A 61 -3.73 -7.16 -8.75
C ASN A 61 -2.58 -8.08 -8.36
N ARG A 62 -2.64 -9.32 -8.85
CA ARG A 62 -1.54 -10.28 -8.77
C ARG A 62 -1.28 -10.84 -10.16
N ASP A 63 -0.12 -10.51 -10.70
CA ASP A 63 0.34 -10.98 -12.00
C ASP A 63 1.48 -11.99 -11.81
N GLU A 64 1.43 -13.10 -12.53
CA GLU A 64 2.49 -14.11 -12.52
C GLU A 64 3.61 -13.66 -13.45
N LEU A 65 4.80 -13.38 -12.90
CA LEU A 65 6.01 -13.06 -13.68
C LEU A 65 6.68 -14.35 -14.16
N ASP A 66 6.73 -15.36 -13.28
CA ASP A 66 7.20 -16.71 -13.57
C ASP A 66 6.53 -17.73 -12.63
N ALA A 67 6.85 -19.02 -12.80
CA ALA A 67 6.26 -20.11 -12.01
C ALA A 67 6.43 -20.02 -10.47
N ARG A 68 7.22 -19.08 -9.96
CA ARG A 68 7.53 -18.86 -8.54
C ARG A 68 7.37 -17.41 -8.10
N THR A 69 7.37 -16.45 -9.02
CA THR A 69 7.38 -15.02 -8.73
C THR A 69 6.06 -14.38 -9.16
N ASN A 70 5.34 -13.82 -8.18
CA ASN A 70 4.19 -12.97 -8.43
C ASN A 70 4.57 -11.50 -8.20
N VAL A 71 4.07 -10.62 -9.07
CA VAL A 71 4.13 -9.16 -8.96
C VAL A 71 2.78 -8.67 -8.47
N TYR A 72 2.79 -7.68 -7.58
CA TYR A 72 1.58 -7.11 -6.99
C TYR A 72 1.48 -5.63 -7.31
N THR A 73 0.41 -5.21 -7.97
CA THR A 73 0.19 -3.79 -8.32
C THR A 73 -1.10 -3.30 -7.69
N LEU A 74 -1.19 -2.00 -7.37
CA LEU A 74 -2.45 -1.43 -6.90
C LEU A 74 -3.50 -1.43 -8.03
N THR A 75 -4.74 -1.77 -7.70
CA THR A 75 -5.87 -1.45 -8.59
C THR A 75 -6.23 0.02 -8.46
N ASP A 76 -7.09 0.52 -9.36
CA ASP A 76 -7.69 1.86 -9.22
C ASP A 76 -8.37 2.05 -7.85
N ALA A 77 -9.02 1.00 -7.34
CA ALA A 77 -9.66 1.03 -6.02
C ALA A 77 -8.62 1.11 -4.89
N GLY A 78 -7.52 0.35 -4.99
CA GLY A 78 -6.40 0.43 -4.04
C GLY A 78 -5.73 1.80 -4.03
N GLN A 79 -5.44 2.36 -5.21
CA GLN A 79 -4.89 3.71 -5.35
C GLN A 79 -5.81 4.76 -4.73
N LYS A 80 -7.11 4.67 -5.02
CA LYS A 80 -8.09 5.61 -4.48
C LYS A 80 -8.25 5.49 -2.96
N ALA A 81 -8.16 4.29 -2.41
CA ALA A 81 -8.18 4.07 -0.97
C ALA A 81 -6.99 4.75 -0.28
N LEU A 82 -5.77 4.59 -0.83
CA LEU A 82 -4.57 5.27 -0.34
C LEU A 82 -4.67 6.80 -0.48
N GLN A 83 -5.10 7.29 -1.63
CA GLN A 83 -5.21 8.73 -1.89
C GLN A 83 -6.22 9.40 -0.96
N ASN A 84 -7.39 8.78 -0.75
CA ASN A 84 -8.38 9.29 0.20
C ASN A 84 -7.82 9.37 1.63
N HIS A 85 -7.03 8.37 2.04
CA HIS A 85 -6.39 8.39 3.34
C HIS A 85 -5.34 9.49 3.46
N ALA A 86 -4.48 9.63 2.45
CA ALA A 86 -3.48 10.69 2.39
C ALA A 86 -4.10 12.09 2.45
N THR A 87 -5.17 12.34 1.68
CA THR A 87 -5.93 13.60 1.74
C THR A 87 -6.49 13.85 3.14
N THR A 88 -7.08 12.83 3.76
CA THR A 88 -7.63 12.93 5.12
C THR A 88 -6.55 13.31 6.13
N LEU A 89 -5.38 12.68 6.07
CA LEU A 89 -4.26 13.00 6.94
C LEU A 89 -3.69 14.40 6.66
N ALA A 90 -3.58 14.80 5.40
CA ALA A 90 -3.10 16.13 5.03
C ALA A 90 -4.02 17.24 5.55
N ASP A 91 -5.33 17.04 5.48
CA ASP A 91 -6.33 17.96 6.03
C ASP A 91 -6.22 18.06 7.56
N LEU A 92 -6.08 16.91 8.25
CA LEU A 92 -5.96 16.86 9.71
C LEU A 92 -4.64 17.46 10.22
N CYS A 93 -3.55 17.34 9.46
CA CYS A 93 -2.26 17.95 9.77
C CYS A 93 -2.18 19.43 9.39
N GLU A 94 -3.29 20.03 8.91
CA GLU A 94 -3.35 21.38 8.31
C GLU A 94 -2.41 21.59 7.12
N LEU A 95 -1.82 20.52 6.57
CA LEU A 95 -0.88 20.58 5.44
C LEU A 95 -1.58 21.01 4.15
N SER A 96 -2.90 20.77 4.03
CA SER A 96 -3.71 21.28 2.92
C SER A 96 -3.74 22.81 2.83
N ARG A 97 -3.50 23.54 3.94
CA ARG A 97 -3.48 25.02 3.92
C ARG A 97 -2.17 25.59 3.38
N LEU A 98 -1.04 24.89 3.52
CA LEU A 98 0.29 25.36 3.13
C LEU A 98 0.60 25.23 1.63
N VAL A 99 -0.13 24.35 0.91
CA VAL A 99 0.08 24.16 -0.54
C VAL A 99 -0.66 25.21 -1.37
N ALA A 100 -1.68 25.86 -0.80
CA ALA A 100 -2.49 26.87 -1.51
C ALA A 100 -1.88 28.29 -1.50
N ASP A 101 -0.92 28.58 -0.61
CA ASP A 101 -0.31 29.92 -0.45
C ASP A 101 0.95 30.14 -1.31
N GLY A 102 1.29 29.19 -2.21
CA GLY A 102 2.45 29.29 -3.11
C GLY A 102 2.24 30.17 -4.36
N GLY A 103 1.36 31.17 -4.28
CA GLY A 103 0.96 31.98 -5.42
C GLY A 103 1.07 33.49 -5.20
N GLU A 104 2.28 34.01 -4.95
CA GLU A 104 2.77 35.38 -5.20
C GLU A 104 4.31 35.22 -5.32
N GLU A 105 5.06 35.56 -6.37
CA GLU A 105 5.06 36.61 -7.40
C GLU A 105 5.51 36.09 -8.78
#